data_AF-A0A930DM45-F1
#
_entry.id   AF-A0A930DM45-F1
#
_cell.length_a   1.000
_cell.length_b   1.000
_cell.length_c   1.000
_cell.angle_alpha   90.00
_cell.angle_beta   90.00
_cell.angle_gamma   90.00
#
_symmetry.space_group_name_H-M   'P 1'
#
loop_
_entity.id
_entity.type
_entity.pdbx_description
1 polymer ?
#
loop_
_entity_poly.entity_id
_entity_poly.type
_entity_poly.pdbx_seq_one_letter_code
_entity_poly.pdbx_strand_id
1 'polypeptide(L)'
;PYTDPKESPYDLFSIGHTSTSIDLAIGLAKARDLLSGTEKVVAVIGDGSLSGGMALEGLSNAGEQESQLLIILNDNEMSIAENHGGMYKGLKRLRESNGQAEDNLFRAMGLEYLYEEQGNDVESLVKALEKAKSYKKPVVLHIHTAKGKGLKFAEQDKESWHWHLPFHLETGKTREEYDFPGEDIGELTAEFLLAKMKKDPAVLAITAGVPGGMGFHEKQRKEAGKQFVDVGIAEQTGVTLACGAAKNRAKPVFFTSATFLQRAYDQISHDAAINSLPITMVVNSASILGMRDKTHLGLYLLAMANSIPNLLIFAPAFKGEYFSLLDWALEQQEHPVLIFAPEGNVLEDEAPVKKSFFPVSYQEIQRGQKVAIFATGSLYEEGREGAKNFEKKTGIKPSLINPGILSHLDKVYLENLEKDHELVVVLEDGILSGGFAEKIASFYSLKPMKVLSLGLEKEFYDEYDLEALMKEYHMDRESMVERILEVL
;
A
#
# COMPACT_ATOMS: atom_id res chain seq x y z
N PRO A 1 3.98 -4.28 15.44
CA PRO A 1 2.77 -3.76 16.15
C PRO A 1 1.50 -4.64 16.12
N TYR A 2 1.49 -5.79 15.42
CA TYR A 2 0.34 -6.70 15.36
C TYR A 2 0.66 -8.06 15.98
N THR A 3 -0.32 -8.96 16.05
CA THR A 3 -0.10 -10.32 16.57
C THR A 3 1.06 -10.98 15.84
N ASP A 4 1.97 -11.61 16.59
CA ASP A 4 3.15 -12.27 16.05
C ASP A 4 3.53 -13.51 16.89
N PRO A 5 3.59 -14.72 16.31
CA PRO A 5 4.02 -15.93 17.03
C PRO A 5 5.42 -15.83 17.65
N LYS A 6 6.28 -14.94 17.14
CA LYS A 6 7.59 -14.66 17.75
C LYS A 6 7.48 -13.89 19.07
N GLU A 7 6.44 -13.07 19.23
CA GLU A 7 6.20 -12.27 20.43
C GLU A 7 5.50 -13.10 21.52
N SER A 8 4.52 -13.92 21.13
CA SER A 8 3.66 -14.61 22.09
C SER A 8 3.17 -15.97 21.59
N PRO A 9 3.13 -17.02 22.44
CA PRO A 9 2.52 -18.30 22.08
C PRO A 9 0.99 -18.23 21.91
N TYR A 10 0.36 -17.11 22.29
CA TYR A 10 -1.07 -16.87 22.09
C TYR A 10 -1.38 -16.27 20.71
N ASP A 11 -0.36 -15.82 19.99
CA ASP A 11 -0.50 -15.28 18.64
C ASP A 11 -0.26 -16.40 17.62
N LEU A 12 -1.30 -16.73 16.85
CA LEU A 12 -1.24 -17.86 15.93
C LEU A 12 -0.56 -17.50 14.60
N PHE A 13 -0.61 -16.23 14.20
CA PHE A 13 -0.14 -15.75 12.90
C PHE A 13 0.39 -14.33 12.98
N SER A 14 1.42 -14.04 12.20
CA SER A 14 1.85 -12.66 11.93
C SER A 14 0.87 -12.03 10.93
N ILE A 15 -0.02 -11.15 11.39
CA ILE A 15 -1.10 -10.57 10.56
C ILE A 15 -1.05 -9.05 10.66
N GLY A 16 -1.18 -8.35 9.54
CA GLY A 16 -1.45 -6.91 9.51
C GLY A 16 -2.51 -6.56 8.47
N HIS A 17 -2.37 -7.11 7.26
CA HIS A 17 -3.42 -7.05 6.24
C HIS A 17 -4.72 -7.66 6.73
N THR A 18 -5.83 -7.05 6.36
CA THR A 18 -7.15 -7.42 6.85
C THR A 18 -7.77 -8.59 6.05
N SER A 19 -8.96 -9.02 6.50
CA SER A 19 -9.84 -9.96 5.78
C SER A 19 -9.36 -11.43 5.74
N THR A 20 -8.26 -11.78 6.39
CA THR A 20 -7.67 -13.14 6.37
C THR A 20 -8.17 -14.05 7.49
N SER A 21 -8.73 -13.50 8.57
CA SER A 21 -8.97 -14.24 9.82
C SER A 21 -9.96 -15.39 9.67
N ILE A 22 -10.97 -15.25 8.80
CA ILE A 22 -11.97 -16.29 8.54
C ILE A 22 -11.33 -17.49 7.84
N ASP A 23 -10.60 -17.28 6.74
CA ASP A 23 -9.94 -18.37 6.00
C ASP A 23 -8.88 -19.08 6.83
N LEU A 24 -8.10 -18.32 7.62
CA LEU A 24 -7.14 -18.91 8.57
C LEU A 24 -7.86 -19.79 9.59
N ALA A 25 -8.99 -19.33 10.13
CA ALA A 25 -9.78 -20.10 11.09
C ALA A 25 -10.45 -21.34 10.45
N ILE A 26 -10.89 -21.25 9.19
CA ILE A 26 -11.37 -22.41 8.42
C ILE A 26 -10.26 -23.46 8.30
N GLY A 27 -9.04 -23.04 7.95
CA GLY A 27 -7.87 -23.91 7.87
C GLY A 27 -7.55 -24.59 9.20
N LEU A 28 -7.54 -23.82 10.31
CA LEU A 28 -7.35 -24.34 11.66
C LEU A 28 -8.42 -25.35 12.06
N ALA A 29 -9.71 -25.04 11.82
CA ALA A 29 -10.82 -25.94 12.13
C ALA A 29 -10.74 -27.23 11.32
N LYS A 30 -10.38 -27.13 10.03
CA LYS A 30 -10.18 -28.31 9.17
C LYS A 30 -9.03 -29.18 9.66
N ALA A 31 -7.90 -28.57 10.02
CA ALA A 31 -6.73 -29.28 10.55
C ALA A 31 -7.04 -29.96 11.89
N ARG A 32 -7.72 -29.26 12.80
CA ARG A 32 -8.23 -29.83 14.06
C ARG A 32 -9.00 -31.12 13.80
N ASP A 33 -10.00 -31.08 12.91
CA ASP A 33 -10.86 -32.24 12.68
C ASP A 33 -10.08 -33.42 12.09
N LEU A 34 -9.17 -33.16 11.15
CA LEU A 34 -8.28 -34.17 10.57
C LEU A 34 -7.37 -34.83 11.62
N LEU A 35 -6.91 -34.04 12.59
CA LEU A 35 -6.04 -34.48 13.67
C LEU A 35 -6.82 -34.97 14.90
N SER A 36 -8.15 -35.12 14.81
CA SER A 36 -9.03 -35.50 15.92
C SER A 36 -8.90 -34.59 17.15
N GLY A 37 -8.55 -33.32 16.92
CA GLY A 37 -8.52 -32.27 17.93
C GLY A 37 -9.90 -31.89 18.42
N THR A 38 -9.94 -31.14 19.52
CA THR A 38 -11.19 -30.73 20.21
C THR A 38 -11.21 -29.26 20.61
N GLU A 39 -10.12 -28.56 20.33
CA GLU A 39 -9.92 -27.14 20.57
C GLU A 39 -10.95 -26.28 19.85
N LYS A 40 -11.23 -25.11 20.43
CA LYS A 40 -12.15 -24.13 19.86
C LYS A 40 -11.38 -23.22 18.93
N VAL A 41 -11.92 -23.05 17.73
CA VAL A 41 -11.37 -22.12 16.75
C VAL A 41 -12.29 -20.92 16.67
N VAL A 42 -11.71 -19.74 16.87
CA VAL A 42 -12.43 -18.46 16.92
C VAL A 42 -11.72 -17.47 16.01
N ALA A 43 -12.43 -16.93 15.02
CA ALA A 43 -12.00 -15.76 14.26
C ALA A 43 -12.65 -14.50 14.84
N VAL A 44 -11.91 -13.41 14.94
CA VAL A 44 -12.46 -12.07 15.18
C VAL A 44 -12.22 -11.24 13.92
N ILE A 45 -13.26 -10.57 13.44
CA ILE A 45 -13.19 -9.73 12.25
C ILE A 45 -13.99 -8.45 12.48
N GLY A 46 -13.43 -7.30 12.08
CA GLY A 46 -14.15 -6.02 12.10
C GLY A 46 -15.11 -5.90 10.93
N ASP A 47 -16.16 -5.09 11.07
CA ASP A 47 -17.12 -4.79 10.01
C ASP A 47 -16.46 -4.16 8.77
N GLY A 48 -15.45 -3.31 8.94
CA GLY A 48 -14.64 -2.82 7.83
C GLY A 48 -13.88 -3.94 7.10
N SER A 49 -13.19 -4.81 7.84
CA SER A 49 -12.45 -5.96 7.29
C SER A 49 -13.37 -7.00 6.65
N LEU A 50 -14.66 -7.02 6.98
CA LEU A 50 -15.63 -7.90 6.34
C LEU A 50 -15.85 -7.53 4.86
N SER A 51 -15.53 -6.29 4.45
CA SER A 51 -15.73 -5.82 3.08
C SER A 51 -14.72 -6.38 2.07
N GLY A 52 -13.60 -6.92 2.53
CA GLY A 52 -12.62 -7.55 1.65
C GLY A 52 -13.18 -8.82 1.03
N GLY A 53 -12.96 -8.99 -0.28
CA GLY A 53 -13.48 -10.12 -1.06
C GLY A 53 -13.15 -11.47 -0.42
N MET A 54 -11.91 -11.63 0.06
CA MET A 54 -11.46 -12.82 0.78
C MET A 54 -12.31 -13.14 2.01
N ALA A 55 -12.75 -12.16 2.80
CA ALA A 55 -13.60 -12.42 3.96
C ALA A 55 -14.98 -12.98 3.55
N LEU A 56 -15.55 -12.49 2.44
CA LEU A 56 -16.83 -12.99 1.90
C LEU A 56 -16.69 -14.38 1.28
N GLU A 57 -15.57 -14.65 0.59
CA GLU A 57 -15.20 -15.99 0.14
C GLU A 57 -15.05 -16.95 1.33
N GLY A 58 -14.37 -16.51 2.39
CA GLY A 58 -14.23 -17.25 3.63
C GLY A 58 -15.57 -17.56 4.28
N LEU A 59 -16.48 -16.59 4.42
CA LEU A 59 -17.84 -16.85 4.92
C LEU A 59 -18.58 -17.90 4.08
N SER A 60 -18.50 -17.79 2.75
CA SER A 60 -19.12 -18.76 1.84
C SER A 60 -18.55 -20.15 2.04
N ASN A 61 -17.22 -20.30 2.19
CA ASN A 61 -16.56 -21.58 2.42
C ASN A 61 -16.84 -22.14 3.82
N ALA A 62 -16.93 -21.27 4.83
CA ALA A 62 -17.29 -21.67 6.19
C ALA A 62 -18.66 -22.35 6.22
N GLY A 63 -19.62 -21.91 5.40
CA GLY A 63 -20.94 -22.52 5.28
C GLY A 63 -20.95 -24.01 4.93
N GLU A 64 -19.89 -24.52 4.30
CA GLU A 64 -19.75 -25.94 3.96
C GLU A 64 -19.22 -26.80 5.12
N GLN A 65 -18.74 -26.20 6.21
CA GLN A 65 -18.20 -26.97 7.31
C GLN A 65 -19.31 -27.59 8.17
N GLU A 66 -19.09 -28.84 8.56
CA GLU A 66 -19.98 -29.59 9.46
C GLU A 66 -19.51 -29.54 10.93
N SER A 67 -18.34 -28.95 11.18
CA SER A 67 -17.74 -28.83 12.51
C SER A 67 -17.80 -27.41 13.04
N GLN A 68 -17.56 -27.27 14.35
CA GLN A 68 -17.74 -26.00 15.02
C GLN A 68 -16.61 -25.02 14.68
N LEU A 69 -17.01 -23.82 14.29
CA LEU A 69 -16.17 -22.64 14.07
C LEU A 69 -16.96 -21.41 14.57
N LEU A 70 -16.33 -20.56 15.38
CA LEU A 70 -16.93 -19.30 15.80
C LEU A 70 -16.31 -18.14 15.03
N ILE A 71 -17.14 -17.32 14.41
CA ILE A 71 -16.73 -16.06 13.77
C ILE A 71 -17.37 -14.94 14.56
N ILE A 72 -16.57 -14.09 15.20
CA ILE A 72 -17.04 -12.90 15.90
C ILE A 72 -16.92 -11.72 14.95
N LEU A 73 -18.07 -11.19 14.53
CA LEU A 73 -18.13 -9.93 13.81
C LEU A 73 -18.21 -8.78 14.82
N ASN A 74 -17.13 -8.02 14.94
CA ASN A 74 -17.06 -6.80 15.73
C ASN A 74 -17.53 -5.62 14.87
N ASP A 75 -18.80 -5.27 14.96
CA ASP A 75 -19.41 -4.16 14.21
C ASP A 75 -19.39 -2.88 15.03
N ASN A 76 -18.61 -1.90 14.59
CA ASN A 76 -18.58 -0.56 15.18
C ASN A 76 -18.96 0.55 14.19
N GLU A 77 -19.54 0.14 13.05
CA GLU A 77 -20.02 0.97 11.95
C GLU A 77 -18.91 1.78 11.23
N MET A 78 -17.63 1.43 11.41
CA MET A 78 -16.49 2.16 10.86
C MET A 78 -15.38 1.21 10.35
N SER A 79 -14.74 1.63 9.25
CA SER A 79 -13.43 1.12 8.82
C SER A 79 -12.35 2.01 9.43
N ILE A 80 -11.51 2.67 8.63
CA ILE A 80 -10.78 3.88 9.05
C ILE A 80 -11.75 5.06 9.02
N ALA A 81 -12.25 5.36 7.83
CA ALA A 81 -13.37 6.25 7.57
C ALA A 81 -14.72 5.51 7.68
N GLU A 82 -15.81 6.19 7.31
CA GLU A 82 -17.13 5.56 7.24
C GLU A 82 -17.15 4.33 6.33
N ASN A 83 -18.00 3.36 6.64
CA ASN A 83 -18.10 2.14 5.83
C ASN A 83 -18.80 2.38 4.49
N HIS A 84 -18.22 1.81 3.42
CA HIS A 84 -18.75 1.88 2.06
C HIS A 84 -19.08 0.51 1.49
N GLY A 85 -20.32 0.33 1.01
CA GLY A 85 -20.77 -0.92 0.36
C GLY A 85 -22.23 -1.25 0.62
N GLY A 86 -22.79 -2.15 -0.19
CA GLY A 86 -24.21 -2.55 -0.10
C GLY A 86 -24.56 -3.32 1.18
N MET A 87 -23.61 -4.09 1.73
CA MET A 87 -23.85 -4.99 2.86
C MET A 87 -24.17 -4.26 4.17
N TYR A 88 -23.64 -3.05 4.37
CA TYR A 88 -23.79 -2.32 5.63
C TYR A 88 -25.24 -1.90 5.92
N LYS A 89 -26.08 -1.75 4.88
CA LYS A 89 -27.53 -1.57 5.07
C LYS A 89 -28.19 -2.81 5.67
N GLY A 90 -27.71 -4.00 5.31
CA GLY A 90 -28.15 -5.28 5.89
C GLY A 90 -27.68 -5.42 7.33
N LEU A 91 -26.41 -5.09 7.62
CA LEU A 91 -25.89 -5.08 9.00
C LEU A 91 -26.69 -4.11 9.88
N LYS A 92 -26.99 -2.90 9.40
CA LYS A 92 -27.85 -1.95 10.10
C LYS A 92 -29.24 -2.52 10.41
N ARG A 93 -29.89 -3.17 9.43
CA ARG A 93 -31.19 -3.83 9.66
C ARG A 93 -31.08 -4.95 10.70
N LEU A 94 -29.99 -5.72 10.70
CA LEU A 94 -29.75 -6.73 11.71
C LEU A 94 -29.63 -6.10 13.10
N ARG A 95 -28.92 -4.97 13.25
CA ARG A 95 -28.86 -4.24 14.53
C ARG A 95 -30.24 -3.74 14.97
N GLU A 96 -30.93 -3.01 14.11
CA GLU A 96 -32.26 -2.43 14.39
C GLU A 96 -33.33 -3.49 14.71
N SER A 97 -33.17 -4.71 14.20
CA SER A 97 -34.09 -5.84 14.42
C SER A 97 -33.65 -6.81 15.53
N ASN A 98 -32.57 -6.52 16.26
CA ASN A 98 -31.97 -7.45 17.24
C ASN A 98 -31.68 -8.83 16.62
N GLY A 99 -31.12 -8.83 15.42
CA GLY A 99 -30.73 -10.02 14.66
C GLY A 99 -31.88 -10.80 14.02
N GLN A 100 -33.10 -10.24 14.00
CA GLN A 100 -34.30 -10.92 13.47
C GLN A 100 -34.60 -10.64 12.00
N ALA A 101 -33.85 -9.74 11.33
CA ALA A 101 -34.03 -9.48 9.91
C ALA A 101 -33.95 -10.78 9.09
N GLU A 102 -34.93 -10.98 8.20
CA GLU A 102 -35.02 -12.17 7.34
C GLU A 102 -33.92 -12.18 6.27
N ASP A 103 -33.56 -10.99 5.77
CA ASP A 103 -32.48 -10.77 4.82
C ASP A 103 -31.11 -10.75 5.53
N ASN A 104 -30.71 -11.93 6.00
CA ASN A 104 -29.47 -12.16 6.74
C ASN A 104 -28.39 -12.77 5.84
N LEU A 105 -27.35 -11.98 5.54
CA LEU A 105 -26.21 -12.37 4.70
C LEU A 105 -25.55 -13.68 5.17
N PHE A 106 -25.36 -13.84 6.49
CA PHE A 106 -24.67 -14.99 7.07
C PHE A 106 -25.50 -16.28 6.94
N ARG A 107 -26.81 -16.21 7.22
CA ARG A 107 -27.72 -17.34 7.02
C ARG A 107 -27.82 -17.73 5.55
N ALA A 108 -27.81 -16.74 4.64
CA ALA A 108 -27.79 -17.00 3.20
C ALA A 108 -26.53 -17.75 2.75
N MET A 109 -25.42 -17.62 3.48
CA MET A 109 -24.17 -18.36 3.29
C MET A 109 -24.13 -19.69 4.08
N GLY A 110 -25.25 -20.13 4.66
CA GLY A 110 -25.33 -21.41 5.39
C GLY A 110 -24.79 -21.37 6.82
N LEU A 111 -24.50 -20.19 7.35
CA LEU A 111 -23.98 -20.02 8.71
C LEU A 111 -25.10 -19.86 9.74
N GLU A 112 -24.87 -20.38 10.92
CA GLU A 112 -25.67 -20.05 12.08
C GLU A 112 -25.41 -18.58 12.49
N TYR A 113 -26.39 -17.93 13.11
CA TYR A 113 -26.28 -16.50 13.42
C TYR A 113 -26.83 -16.15 14.80
N LEU A 114 -26.01 -15.41 15.55
CA LEU A 114 -26.30 -14.81 16.84
C LEU A 114 -26.02 -13.31 16.79
N TYR A 115 -26.83 -12.54 17.52
CA TYR A 115 -26.64 -11.11 17.68
C TYR A 115 -26.56 -10.74 19.16
N GLU A 116 -25.64 -9.85 19.50
CA GLU A 116 -25.50 -9.23 20.82
C GLU A 116 -25.30 -7.71 20.65
N GLU A 117 -26.28 -6.93 21.11
CA GLU A 117 -26.25 -5.47 21.03
C GLU A 117 -25.20 -4.88 21.97
N GLN A 118 -24.96 -5.49 23.13
CA GLN A 118 -24.12 -4.94 24.19
C GLN A 118 -22.67 -5.43 24.07
N GLY A 119 -22.04 -5.20 22.91
CA GLY A 119 -20.67 -5.67 22.65
C GLY A 119 -19.57 -4.99 23.49
N ASN A 120 -19.89 -3.92 24.23
CA ASN A 120 -19.00 -3.31 25.23
C ASN A 120 -19.26 -3.79 26.66
N ASP A 121 -20.22 -4.70 26.88
CA ASP A 121 -20.56 -5.25 28.20
C ASP A 121 -20.03 -6.68 28.35
N VAL A 122 -19.10 -6.87 29.30
CA VAL A 122 -18.42 -8.15 29.49
C VAL A 122 -19.38 -9.27 29.90
N GLU A 123 -20.39 -8.98 30.74
CA GLU A 123 -21.33 -10.02 31.17
C GLU A 123 -22.23 -10.50 30.03
N SER A 124 -22.69 -9.58 29.18
CA SER A 124 -23.44 -9.87 27.96
C SER A 124 -22.59 -10.70 26.99
N LEU A 125 -21.34 -10.29 26.75
CA LEU A 125 -20.41 -11.04 25.90
C LEU A 125 -20.16 -12.46 26.42
N VAL A 126 -19.97 -12.66 27.73
CA VAL A 126 -19.80 -13.99 28.31
C VAL A 126 -21.02 -14.87 28.03
N LYS A 127 -22.24 -14.35 28.22
CA LYS A 127 -23.48 -15.09 27.92
C LYS A 127 -23.59 -15.43 26.43
N ALA A 128 -23.27 -14.49 25.56
CA ALA A 128 -23.31 -14.68 24.11
C ALA A 128 -22.29 -15.75 23.65
N LEU A 129 -21.07 -15.73 24.21
CA LEU A 129 -20.03 -16.72 23.94
C LEU A 129 -20.40 -18.11 24.46
N GLU A 130 -20.99 -18.22 25.66
CA GLU A 130 -21.49 -19.50 26.17
C GLU A 130 -22.59 -20.07 25.27
N LYS A 131 -23.49 -19.22 24.77
CA LYS A 131 -24.50 -19.65 23.79
C LYS A 131 -23.84 -20.10 22.48
N ALA A 132 -22.87 -19.35 21.97
CA ALA A 132 -22.14 -19.70 20.75
C ALA A 132 -21.42 -21.05 20.83
N LYS A 133 -20.89 -21.43 22.00
CA LYS A 133 -20.25 -22.75 22.24
C LYS A 133 -21.19 -23.94 22.03
N SER A 134 -22.51 -23.75 22.15
CA SER A 134 -23.50 -24.82 22.00
C SER A 134 -23.71 -25.26 20.54
N TYR A 135 -23.38 -24.38 19.58
CA TYR A 135 -23.52 -24.65 18.15
C TYR A 135 -22.53 -25.74 17.70
N LYS A 136 -23.00 -26.59 16.79
CA LYS A 136 -22.19 -27.68 16.20
C LYS A 136 -21.65 -27.34 14.82
N LYS A 137 -22.35 -26.44 14.12
CA LYS A 137 -21.96 -25.87 12.83
C LYS A 137 -21.33 -24.49 13.03
N PRO A 138 -20.69 -23.93 12.00
CA PRO A 138 -20.15 -22.59 12.05
C PRO A 138 -21.20 -21.55 12.40
N VAL A 139 -20.86 -20.63 13.31
CA VAL A 139 -21.76 -19.59 13.80
C VAL A 139 -21.08 -18.24 13.76
N VAL A 140 -21.81 -17.24 13.26
CA VAL A 140 -21.44 -15.83 13.36
C VAL A 140 -22.07 -15.25 14.62
N LEU A 141 -21.24 -14.78 15.55
CA LEU A 141 -21.64 -13.92 16.65
C LEU A 141 -21.38 -12.46 16.24
N HIS A 142 -22.43 -11.76 15.85
CA HIS A 142 -22.38 -10.34 15.54
C HIS A 142 -22.57 -9.52 16.81
N ILE A 143 -21.53 -8.80 17.21
CA ILE A 143 -21.53 -7.90 18.37
C ILE A 143 -21.50 -6.44 17.89
N HIS A 144 -22.21 -5.56 18.57
CA HIS A 144 -22.18 -4.12 18.31
C HIS A 144 -21.32 -3.39 19.35
N THR A 145 -20.31 -2.63 18.90
CA THR A 145 -19.35 -1.93 19.77
C THR A 145 -19.19 -0.47 19.39
N ALA A 146 -18.65 0.33 20.32
CA ALA A 146 -18.27 1.72 20.05
C ALA A 146 -16.77 1.86 19.75
N LYS A 147 -16.42 2.33 18.54
CA LYS A 147 -15.04 2.68 18.18
C LYS A 147 -14.52 3.81 19.06
N GLY A 148 -13.29 3.65 19.58
CA GLY A 148 -12.65 4.62 20.48
C GLY A 148 -13.12 4.58 21.95
N LYS A 149 -13.99 3.61 22.31
CA LYS A 149 -14.61 3.54 23.64
C LYS A 149 -13.59 3.71 24.77
N GLY A 150 -13.84 4.67 25.66
CA GLY A 150 -13.00 4.96 26.81
C GLY A 150 -12.00 6.10 26.61
N LEU A 151 -11.81 6.57 25.37
CA LEU A 151 -11.00 7.76 25.07
C LEU A 151 -11.86 8.82 24.37
N LYS A 152 -12.18 9.90 25.10
CA LYS A 152 -13.11 10.95 24.63
C LYS A 152 -12.80 11.48 23.23
N PHE A 153 -11.53 11.71 22.90
CA PHE A 153 -11.14 12.24 21.60
C PHE A 153 -11.44 11.25 20.47
N ALA A 154 -11.14 9.96 20.70
CA ALA A 154 -11.39 8.90 19.74
C ALA A 154 -12.87 8.55 19.56
N GLU A 155 -13.70 8.72 20.60
CA GLU A 155 -15.16 8.57 20.47
C GLU A 155 -15.78 9.70 19.63
N GLN A 156 -15.22 10.91 19.71
CA GLN A 156 -15.70 12.11 19.02
C GLN A 156 -15.22 12.20 17.57
N ASP A 157 -13.97 11.81 17.31
CA ASP A 157 -13.34 11.84 15.99
C ASP A 157 -12.71 10.48 15.67
N LYS A 158 -13.58 9.53 15.32
CA LYS A 158 -13.21 8.11 15.13
C LYS A 158 -12.26 7.86 13.94
N GLU A 159 -12.25 8.75 12.95
CA GLU A 159 -11.40 8.62 11.75
C GLU A 159 -9.98 9.09 12.09
N SER A 160 -9.82 10.33 12.58
CA SER A 160 -8.49 10.89 12.90
C SER A 160 -7.80 10.21 14.09
N TRP A 161 -8.55 9.49 14.91
CA TRP A 161 -8.04 8.71 16.05
C TRP A 161 -7.98 7.20 15.79
N HIS A 162 -8.21 6.75 14.55
CA HIS A 162 -7.95 5.36 14.18
C HIS A 162 -6.46 5.00 14.37
N TRP A 163 -5.58 5.94 14.02
CA TRP A 163 -4.16 5.94 14.30
C TRP A 163 -3.74 7.36 14.65
N HIS A 164 -2.89 7.53 15.67
CA HIS A 164 -2.47 8.85 16.13
C HIS A 164 -1.03 8.79 16.65
N LEU A 165 -0.27 9.86 16.41
CA LEU A 165 1.07 10.03 16.95
C LEU A 165 1.03 10.15 18.48
N PRO A 166 2.17 9.92 19.19
CA PRO A 166 2.23 10.10 20.64
C PRO A 166 1.69 11.47 21.06
N PHE A 167 0.73 11.48 21.99
CA PHE A 167 -0.05 12.65 22.37
C PHE A 167 -0.15 12.83 23.88
N HIS A 168 -0.56 14.01 24.32
CA HIS A 168 -0.84 14.30 25.72
C HIS A 168 -2.25 13.81 26.09
N LEU A 169 -2.35 12.84 27.01
CA LEU A 169 -3.62 12.20 27.42
C LEU A 169 -4.70 13.20 27.86
N GLU A 170 -4.31 14.30 28.51
CA GLU A 170 -5.24 15.30 29.03
C GLU A 170 -5.82 16.20 27.94
N THR A 171 -5.07 16.42 26.85
CA THR A 171 -5.41 17.43 25.85
C THR A 171 -5.71 16.85 24.46
N GLY A 172 -5.27 15.63 24.20
CA GLY A 172 -5.35 15.01 22.88
C GLY A 172 -4.39 15.59 21.84
N LYS A 173 -3.50 16.53 22.22
CA LYS A 173 -2.54 17.13 21.30
C LYS A 173 -1.33 16.23 21.10
N THR A 174 -0.92 16.04 19.85
CA THR A 174 0.38 15.46 19.49
C THR A 174 1.49 16.17 20.25
N ARG A 175 2.44 15.40 20.75
CA ARG A 175 3.63 15.93 21.44
C ARG A 175 4.51 16.64 20.42
N GLU A 176 5.11 17.77 20.80
CA GLU A 176 5.90 18.63 19.90
C GLU A 176 7.05 17.90 19.20
N GLU A 177 7.64 16.90 19.86
CA GLU A 177 8.72 16.06 19.30
C GLU A 177 8.26 15.13 18.16
N TYR A 178 6.95 14.97 17.96
CA TYR A 178 6.33 14.25 16.84
C TYR A 178 5.49 15.20 15.97
N ASP A 179 5.56 16.51 16.19
CA ASP A 179 4.99 17.49 15.29
C ASP A 179 5.99 17.74 14.17
N PHE A 180 5.72 17.18 12.99
CA PHE A 180 6.63 17.24 11.84
C PHE A 180 6.18 18.38 10.91
N PRO A 181 6.77 19.58 10.99
CA PRO A 181 6.42 20.68 10.10
C PRO A 181 6.87 20.36 8.68
N GLY A 182 5.94 20.37 7.73
CA GLY A 182 6.22 20.10 6.33
C GLY A 182 4.97 20.15 5.47
N GLU A 183 5.16 20.12 4.16
CA GLU A 183 4.05 19.89 3.24
C GLU A 183 3.72 18.39 3.20
N ASP A 184 2.46 18.04 3.37
CA ASP A 184 1.99 16.67 3.17
C ASP A 184 1.71 16.43 1.69
N ILE A 185 2.46 15.51 1.08
CA ILE A 185 2.30 15.21 -0.36
C ILE A 185 0.91 14.65 -0.68
N GLY A 186 0.28 13.95 0.26
CA GLY A 186 -1.10 13.48 0.15
C GLY A 186 -2.10 14.62 0.07
N GLU A 187 -2.02 15.60 0.99
CA GLU A 187 -2.85 16.80 0.97
C GLU A 187 -2.68 17.58 -0.35
N LEU A 188 -1.45 17.81 -0.79
CA LEU A 188 -1.17 18.47 -2.07
C LEU A 188 -1.72 17.68 -3.27
N THR A 189 -1.72 16.34 -3.18
CA THR A 189 -2.31 15.46 -4.20
C THR A 189 -3.83 15.60 -4.25
N ALA A 190 -4.50 15.63 -3.10
CA ALA A 190 -5.94 15.89 -3.04
C ALA A 190 -6.28 17.27 -3.62
N GLU A 191 -5.52 18.32 -3.27
CA GLU A 191 -5.72 19.67 -3.82
C GLU A 191 -5.60 19.69 -5.35
N PHE A 192 -4.55 19.05 -5.89
CA PHE A 192 -4.35 18.91 -7.33
C PHE A 192 -5.54 18.21 -8.00
N LEU A 193 -5.97 17.06 -7.45
CA LEU A 193 -7.06 16.27 -8.02
C LEU A 193 -8.40 16.99 -7.92
N LEU A 194 -8.71 17.66 -6.82
CA LEU A 194 -9.93 18.46 -6.66
C LEU A 194 -9.97 19.63 -7.67
N ALA A 195 -8.84 20.31 -7.87
CA ALA A 195 -8.72 21.35 -8.88
C ALA A 195 -8.94 20.81 -10.30
N LYS A 196 -8.47 19.58 -10.58
CA LYS A 196 -8.67 18.90 -11.87
C LYS A 196 -10.12 18.43 -12.04
N MET A 197 -10.73 17.83 -11.03
CA MET A 197 -12.14 17.39 -11.03
C MET A 197 -13.11 18.54 -11.31
N LYS A 198 -12.87 19.73 -10.74
CA LYS A 198 -13.66 20.94 -11.03
C LYS A 198 -13.67 21.32 -12.51
N LYS A 199 -12.58 21.02 -13.23
CA LYS A 199 -12.40 21.36 -14.65
C LYS A 199 -12.81 20.22 -15.57
N ASP A 200 -12.66 18.98 -15.12
CA ASP A 200 -12.89 17.78 -15.91
C ASP A 200 -13.82 16.79 -15.18
N PRO A 201 -15.08 16.65 -15.63
CA PRO A 201 -16.05 15.75 -15.01
C PRO A 201 -15.73 14.26 -15.22
N ALA A 202 -14.74 13.92 -16.07
CA ALA A 202 -14.32 12.55 -16.32
C ALA A 202 -13.32 12.02 -15.28
N VAL A 203 -12.71 12.90 -14.48
CA VAL A 203 -11.78 12.48 -13.42
C VAL A 203 -12.54 11.76 -12.32
N LEU A 204 -12.04 10.59 -11.92
CA LEU A 204 -12.62 9.74 -10.89
C LEU A 204 -11.53 9.30 -9.91
N ALA A 205 -11.59 9.75 -8.66
CA ALA A 205 -10.71 9.24 -7.60
C ALA A 205 -11.34 8.02 -6.94
N ILE A 206 -10.53 6.98 -6.76
CA ILE A 206 -10.93 5.70 -6.18
C ILE A 206 -9.94 5.34 -5.08
N THR A 207 -10.42 4.91 -3.93
CA THR A 207 -9.58 4.38 -2.84
C THR A 207 -10.17 3.10 -2.26
N ALA A 208 -9.35 2.37 -1.50
CA ALA A 208 -9.77 1.19 -0.76
C ALA A 208 -9.63 1.44 0.76
N GLY A 209 -10.65 2.03 1.38
CA GLY A 209 -10.79 2.12 2.84
C GLY A 209 -9.80 3.04 3.58
N VAL A 210 -8.86 3.67 2.88
CA VAL A 210 -7.82 4.56 3.46
C VAL A 210 -7.77 5.92 2.72
N PRO A 211 -8.86 6.69 2.69
CA PRO A 211 -8.94 7.92 1.89
C PRO A 211 -7.95 9.01 2.37
N GLY A 212 -7.66 9.06 3.68
CA GLY A 212 -6.70 10.01 4.25
C GLY A 212 -5.26 9.82 3.76
N GLY A 213 -4.90 8.63 3.27
CA GLY A 213 -3.54 8.35 2.78
C GLY A 213 -3.13 9.13 1.54
N MET A 214 -4.07 9.82 0.88
CA MET A 214 -3.82 10.76 -0.22
C MET A 214 -4.58 12.08 -0.01
N GLY A 215 -4.77 12.50 1.23
CA GLY A 215 -5.36 13.80 1.58
C GLY A 215 -6.87 13.92 1.42
N PHE A 216 -7.59 12.84 1.11
CA PHE A 216 -9.07 12.85 0.99
C PHE A 216 -9.76 12.69 2.34
N HIS A 217 -9.59 13.65 3.24
CA HIS A 217 -10.38 13.72 4.47
C HIS A 217 -11.85 14.06 4.17
N GLU A 218 -12.72 14.01 5.18
CA GLU A 218 -14.18 14.16 5.03
C GLU A 218 -14.58 15.38 4.18
N LYS A 219 -13.89 16.52 4.36
CA LYS A 219 -14.13 17.75 3.60
C LYS A 219 -13.83 17.57 2.11
N GLN A 220 -12.68 17.01 1.77
CA GLN A 220 -12.25 16.77 0.39
C GLN A 220 -13.15 15.75 -0.30
N ARG A 221 -13.59 14.69 0.40
CA ARG A 221 -14.56 13.71 -0.12
C ARG A 221 -15.89 14.38 -0.46
N LYS A 222 -16.40 15.25 0.42
CA LYS A 222 -17.63 16.04 0.18
C LYS A 222 -17.47 16.98 -1.02
N GLU A 223 -16.31 17.59 -1.19
CA GLU A 223 -16.01 18.47 -2.32
C GLU A 223 -15.95 17.72 -3.65
N ALA A 224 -15.33 16.53 -3.67
CA ALA A 224 -15.25 15.68 -4.85
C ALA A 224 -16.62 15.08 -5.25
N GLY A 225 -17.50 14.83 -4.28
CA GLY A 225 -18.86 14.36 -4.51
C GLY A 225 -18.89 13.09 -5.36
N LYS A 226 -19.59 13.13 -6.50
CA LYS A 226 -19.76 11.96 -7.39
C LYS A 226 -18.47 11.51 -8.09
N GLN A 227 -17.39 12.30 -8.03
CA GLN A 227 -16.10 11.99 -8.63
C GLN A 227 -15.16 11.27 -7.66
N PHE A 228 -15.67 10.86 -6.50
CA PHE A 228 -14.94 10.09 -5.49
C PHE A 228 -15.69 8.79 -5.16
N VAL A 229 -14.95 7.68 -5.10
CA VAL A 229 -15.46 6.35 -4.73
C VAL A 229 -14.50 5.71 -3.73
N ASP A 230 -15.03 5.28 -2.60
CA ASP A 230 -14.34 4.35 -1.70
C ASP A 230 -15.00 2.97 -1.84
N VAL A 231 -14.18 1.96 -2.15
CA VAL A 231 -14.65 0.59 -2.37
C VAL A 231 -14.65 -0.26 -1.09
N GLY A 232 -14.36 0.33 0.06
CA GLY A 232 -14.06 -0.39 1.30
C GLY A 232 -12.66 -1.03 1.22
N ILE A 233 -12.39 -2.05 2.03
CA ILE A 233 -11.08 -2.71 2.03
C ILE A 233 -11.04 -3.77 0.90
N ALA A 234 -11.06 -3.30 -0.34
CA ALA A 234 -11.20 -4.14 -1.53
C ALA A 234 -10.36 -3.63 -2.71
N GLU A 235 -9.03 -3.72 -2.63
CA GLU A 235 -8.10 -3.21 -3.66
C GLU A 235 -8.34 -3.85 -5.03
N GLN A 236 -8.69 -5.15 -5.07
CA GLN A 236 -9.07 -5.86 -6.29
C GLN A 236 -10.24 -5.15 -7.00
N THR A 237 -11.30 -4.83 -6.24
CA THR A 237 -12.44 -4.06 -6.74
C THR A 237 -12.01 -2.67 -7.17
N GLY A 238 -11.13 -2.00 -6.43
CA GLY A 238 -10.63 -0.66 -6.77
C GLY A 238 -9.96 -0.60 -8.14
N VAL A 239 -9.04 -1.54 -8.42
CA VAL A 239 -8.34 -1.61 -9.71
C VAL A 239 -9.31 -2.00 -10.85
N THR A 240 -10.13 -3.04 -10.68
CA THR A 240 -11.07 -3.45 -11.74
C THR A 240 -12.14 -2.39 -12.01
N LEU A 241 -12.61 -1.67 -10.98
CA LEU A 241 -13.53 -0.53 -11.15
C LEU A 241 -12.87 0.58 -11.96
N ALA A 242 -11.61 0.90 -11.67
CA ALA A 242 -10.84 1.85 -12.48
C ALA A 242 -10.77 1.40 -13.95
N CYS A 243 -10.48 0.12 -14.21
CA CYS A 243 -10.46 -0.43 -15.57
C CYS A 243 -11.79 -0.24 -16.30
N GLY A 244 -12.92 -0.58 -15.64
CA GLY A 244 -14.25 -0.37 -16.20
C GLY A 244 -14.56 1.11 -16.49
N ALA A 245 -14.16 2.01 -15.58
CA ALA A 245 -14.32 3.44 -15.74
C ALA A 245 -13.49 3.97 -16.93
N ALA A 246 -12.21 3.59 -17.03
CA ALA A 246 -11.32 3.95 -18.13
C ALA A 246 -11.84 3.46 -19.49
N LYS A 247 -12.39 2.23 -19.54
CA LYS A 247 -13.01 1.69 -20.77
C LYS A 247 -14.18 2.55 -21.25
N ASN A 248 -14.88 3.19 -20.32
CA ASN A 248 -15.94 4.15 -20.60
C ASN A 248 -15.46 5.62 -20.63
N ARG A 249 -14.17 5.84 -20.91
CA ARG A 249 -13.53 7.17 -21.10
C ARG A 249 -13.50 8.06 -19.85
N ALA A 250 -13.70 7.51 -18.65
CA ALA A 250 -13.31 8.22 -17.43
C ALA A 250 -11.77 8.26 -17.32
N LYS A 251 -11.26 9.13 -16.46
CA LYS A 251 -9.85 9.28 -16.10
C LYS A 251 -9.64 8.87 -14.65
N PRO A 252 -9.61 7.55 -14.36
CA PRO A 252 -9.56 7.08 -13.00
C PRO A 252 -8.15 7.21 -12.41
N VAL A 253 -8.09 7.67 -11.16
CA VAL A 253 -6.93 7.55 -10.27
C VAL A 253 -7.31 6.65 -9.10
N PHE A 254 -6.68 5.48 -9.03
CA PHE A 254 -6.78 4.60 -7.87
C PHE A 254 -5.61 4.86 -6.92
N PHE A 255 -5.88 5.00 -5.63
CA PHE A 255 -4.84 5.22 -4.64
C PHE A 255 -4.99 4.34 -3.40
N THR A 256 -3.86 3.84 -2.93
CA THR A 256 -3.73 2.98 -1.74
C THR A 256 -2.26 2.93 -1.30
N SER A 257 -1.92 2.22 -0.22
CA SER A 257 -0.52 1.95 0.12
C SER A 257 0.06 0.80 -0.71
N ALA A 258 1.36 0.87 -0.98
CA ALA A 258 2.06 -0.08 -1.84
C ALA A 258 1.90 -1.54 -1.39
N THR A 259 1.89 -1.77 -0.08
CA THR A 259 1.67 -3.09 0.50
C THR A 259 0.28 -3.64 0.20
N PHE A 260 -0.76 -2.79 0.18
CA PHE A 260 -2.14 -3.23 -0.09
C PHE A 260 -2.37 -3.47 -1.57
N LEU A 261 -1.71 -2.72 -2.46
CA LEU A 261 -1.82 -2.95 -3.90
C LEU A 261 -1.37 -4.37 -4.31
N GLN A 262 -0.57 -5.06 -3.48
CA GLN A 262 -0.22 -6.46 -3.67
C GLN A 262 -1.47 -7.37 -3.78
N ARG A 263 -2.59 -7.02 -3.11
CA ARG A 263 -3.86 -7.74 -3.23
C ARG A 263 -4.46 -7.73 -4.64
N ALA A 264 -4.10 -6.74 -5.46
CA ALA A 264 -4.69 -6.50 -6.78
C ALA A 264 -3.75 -6.90 -7.94
N TYR A 265 -2.75 -7.75 -7.71
CA TYR A 265 -1.79 -8.19 -8.73
C TYR A 265 -2.45 -8.61 -10.04
N ASP A 266 -3.41 -9.52 -9.92
CA ASP A 266 -4.09 -10.11 -11.07
C ASP A 266 -4.93 -9.06 -11.79
N GLN A 267 -5.57 -8.14 -11.07
CA GLN A 267 -6.35 -7.06 -11.66
C GLN A 267 -5.45 -6.06 -12.41
N ILE A 268 -4.23 -5.79 -11.91
CA ILE A 268 -3.24 -4.97 -12.61
C ILE A 268 -2.79 -5.67 -13.89
N SER A 269 -2.45 -6.96 -13.80
CA SER A 269 -1.94 -7.74 -14.93
C SER A 269 -3.03 -7.98 -15.98
N HIS A 270 -4.12 -8.61 -15.58
CA HIS A 270 -5.20 -9.08 -16.44
C HIS A 270 -6.15 -7.97 -16.87
N ASP A 271 -6.73 -7.24 -15.92
CA ASP A 271 -7.79 -6.28 -16.26
C ASP A 271 -7.20 -5.01 -16.88
N ALA A 272 -6.12 -4.47 -16.31
CA ALA A 272 -5.50 -3.25 -16.79
C ALA A 272 -4.51 -3.48 -17.94
N ALA A 273 -3.46 -4.27 -17.71
CA ALA A 273 -2.27 -4.29 -18.57
C ALA A 273 -2.43 -5.08 -19.87
N ILE A 274 -3.10 -6.24 -19.84
CA ILE A 274 -3.46 -6.98 -21.07
C ILE A 274 -4.29 -6.11 -22.01
N ASN A 275 -5.14 -5.26 -21.44
CA ASN A 275 -6.05 -4.39 -22.19
C ASN A 275 -5.48 -2.99 -22.48
N SER A 276 -4.24 -2.71 -22.05
CA SER A 276 -3.59 -1.40 -22.17
C SER A 276 -4.49 -0.24 -21.70
N LEU A 277 -5.25 -0.44 -20.62
CA LEU A 277 -6.21 0.56 -20.15
C LEU A 277 -5.49 1.70 -19.42
N PRO A 278 -5.83 2.97 -19.72
CA PRO A 278 -5.18 4.14 -19.13
C PRO A 278 -5.69 4.44 -17.72
N ILE A 279 -5.53 3.48 -16.81
CA ILE A 279 -5.75 3.72 -15.38
C ILE A 279 -4.48 4.33 -14.78
N THR A 280 -4.65 5.31 -13.88
CA THR A 280 -3.55 5.81 -13.05
C THR A 280 -3.67 5.19 -11.67
N MET A 281 -2.59 4.61 -11.18
CA MET A 281 -2.47 4.08 -9.82
C MET A 281 -1.38 4.87 -9.11
N VAL A 282 -1.69 5.38 -7.92
CA VAL A 282 -0.74 6.11 -7.08
C VAL A 282 -0.62 5.37 -5.76
N VAL A 283 0.60 5.05 -5.35
CA VAL A 283 0.84 4.40 -4.06
C VAL A 283 1.80 5.19 -3.20
N ASN A 284 1.49 5.24 -1.91
CA ASN A 284 2.44 5.66 -0.87
C ASN A 284 3.15 4.42 -0.28
N SER A 285 4.16 4.65 0.55
CA SER A 285 4.98 3.65 1.24
C SER A 285 5.67 2.63 0.33
N ALA A 286 5.88 2.95 -0.95
CA ALA A 286 6.70 2.16 -1.89
C ALA A 286 8.19 2.51 -1.74
N SER A 287 8.70 2.54 -0.52
CA SER A 287 10.05 2.98 -0.19
C SER A 287 10.51 2.39 1.15
N ILE A 288 11.83 2.27 1.34
CA ILE A 288 12.44 1.99 2.64
C ILE A 288 12.16 3.09 3.68
N LEU A 289 11.76 4.28 3.23
CA LEU A 289 11.36 5.40 4.08
C LEU A 289 9.89 5.27 4.55
N GLY A 290 9.11 4.37 3.96
CA GLY A 290 7.71 4.14 4.28
C GLY A 290 7.49 3.33 5.56
N MET A 291 6.37 2.60 5.61
CA MET A 291 6.02 1.72 6.73
C MET A 291 7.08 0.63 6.92
N ARG A 292 7.46 0.37 8.17
CA ARG A 292 8.61 -0.50 8.53
C ARG A 292 8.24 -1.82 9.19
N ASP A 293 6.96 -2.07 9.49
CA ASP A 293 6.55 -3.38 9.99
C ASP A 293 6.49 -4.38 8.83
N LYS A 294 6.89 -5.63 9.10
CA LYS A 294 6.98 -6.70 8.08
C LYS A 294 5.69 -6.95 7.30
N THR A 295 4.54 -6.58 7.85
CA THR A 295 3.23 -6.79 7.22
C THR A 295 2.79 -5.64 6.33
N HIS A 296 3.39 -4.45 6.45
CA HIS A 296 3.07 -3.28 5.64
C HIS A 296 4.22 -2.79 4.75
N LEU A 297 5.29 -3.57 4.61
CA LEU A 297 6.37 -3.25 3.68
C LEU A 297 5.85 -3.13 2.24
N GLY A 298 6.10 -1.97 1.61
CA GLY A 298 5.87 -1.74 0.19
C GLY A 298 7.04 -2.12 -0.72
N LEU A 299 8.15 -2.59 -0.14
CA LEU A 299 9.44 -2.87 -0.80
C LEU A 299 9.35 -3.86 -1.98
N TYR A 300 8.34 -4.73 -1.97
CA TYR A 300 8.16 -5.80 -2.94
C TYR A 300 7.37 -5.38 -4.18
N LEU A 301 6.67 -4.24 -4.12
CA LEU A 301 5.71 -3.87 -5.16
C LEU A 301 6.38 -3.67 -6.52
N LEU A 302 7.57 -3.06 -6.56
CA LEU A 302 8.34 -2.93 -7.79
C LEU A 302 8.59 -4.30 -8.37
N ALA A 303 9.34 -5.16 -7.66
CA ALA A 303 9.71 -6.49 -8.12
C ALA A 303 8.52 -7.34 -8.59
N MET A 304 7.40 -7.24 -7.88
CA MET A 304 6.16 -7.91 -8.19
C MET A 304 5.54 -7.41 -9.50
N ALA A 305 5.43 -6.09 -9.69
CA ALA A 305 4.76 -5.49 -10.84
C ALA A 305 5.67 -5.35 -12.07
N ASN A 306 6.99 -5.36 -11.90
CA ASN A 306 7.98 -5.00 -12.92
C ASN A 306 7.95 -5.86 -14.18
N SER A 307 7.47 -7.10 -14.05
CA SER A 307 7.38 -8.08 -15.13
C SER A 307 6.08 -7.99 -15.92
N ILE A 308 5.11 -7.18 -15.49
CA ILE A 308 3.82 -7.02 -16.16
C ILE A 308 4.02 -6.24 -17.47
N PRO A 309 3.71 -6.81 -18.65
CA PRO A 309 3.81 -6.09 -19.93
C PRO A 309 2.91 -4.85 -19.96
N ASN A 310 3.27 -3.84 -20.76
CA ASN A 310 2.51 -2.59 -20.95
C ASN A 310 2.35 -1.67 -19.72
N LEU A 311 2.69 -2.12 -18.51
CA LEU A 311 2.63 -1.33 -17.29
C LEU A 311 3.83 -0.37 -17.18
N LEU A 312 3.54 0.92 -17.08
CA LEU A 312 4.56 1.94 -16.82
C LEU A 312 4.64 2.17 -15.30
N ILE A 313 5.83 1.98 -14.71
CA ILE A 313 6.06 2.19 -13.28
C ILE A 313 7.05 3.33 -13.11
N PHE A 314 6.64 4.37 -12.40
CA PHE A 314 7.44 5.57 -12.16
C PHE A 314 7.70 5.79 -10.66
N ALA A 315 8.86 6.34 -10.37
CA ALA A 315 9.25 6.80 -9.03
C ALA A 315 9.86 8.21 -9.17
N PRO A 316 9.03 9.26 -9.26
CA PRO A 316 9.50 10.64 -9.34
C PRO A 316 10.31 11.02 -8.09
N ALA A 317 11.38 11.76 -8.29
CA ALA A 317 12.23 12.27 -7.21
C ALA A 317 11.81 13.66 -6.73
N PHE A 318 11.14 14.43 -7.61
CA PHE A 318 10.85 15.84 -7.38
C PHE A 318 9.34 16.14 -7.36
N LYS A 319 8.98 17.22 -6.66
CA LYS A 319 7.60 17.69 -6.50
C LYS A 319 6.94 18.03 -7.83
N GLY A 320 7.57 18.88 -8.64
CA GLY A 320 7.03 19.28 -9.95
C GLY A 320 6.99 18.11 -10.94
N GLU A 321 8.01 17.26 -10.93
CA GLU A 321 8.01 15.98 -11.66
C GLU A 321 6.79 15.12 -11.30
N TYR A 322 6.52 14.89 -10.01
CA TYR A 322 5.38 14.10 -9.54
C TYR A 322 4.04 14.64 -10.04
N PHE A 323 3.76 15.93 -9.86
CA PHE A 323 2.48 16.51 -10.31
C PHE A 323 2.36 16.57 -11.83
N SER A 324 3.46 16.79 -12.54
CA SER A 324 3.45 16.78 -14.01
C SER A 324 3.24 15.36 -14.55
N LEU A 325 3.81 14.35 -13.90
CA LEU A 325 3.59 12.94 -14.20
C LEU A 325 2.14 12.53 -13.92
N LEU A 326 1.58 12.91 -12.77
CA LEU A 326 0.20 12.64 -12.42
C LEU A 326 -0.78 13.27 -13.42
N ASP A 327 -0.51 14.51 -13.84
CA ASP A 327 -1.29 15.18 -14.89
C ASP A 327 -1.20 14.42 -16.22
N TRP A 328 0.01 14.08 -16.66
CA TRP A 328 0.22 13.33 -17.90
C TRP A 328 -0.44 11.95 -17.86
N ALA A 329 -0.34 11.22 -16.75
CA ALA A 329 -0.90 9.87 -16.58
C ALA A 329 -2.43 9.86 -16.70
N LEU A 330 -3.09 10.94 -16.24
CA LEU A 330 -4.53 11.15 -16.36
C LEU A 330 -4.97 11.58 -17.77
N GLU A 331 -4.08 12.11 -18.60
CA GLU A 331 -4.40 12.57 -19.96
C GLU A 331 -4.07 11.54 -21.05
N GLN A 332 -3.04 10.72 -20.86
CA GLN A 332 -2.67 9.68 -21.82
C GLN A 332 -3.73 8.58 -21.90
N GLN A 333 -3.77 7.84 -23.01
CA GLN A 333 -4.82 6.85 -23.30
C GLN A 333 -4.28 5.45 -23.67
N GLU A 334 -2.99 5.21 -23.48
CA GLU A 334 -2.28 4.07 -24.08
C GLU A 334 -1.81 3.04 -23.06
N HIS A 335 -1.56 3.43 -21.81
CA HIS A 335 -0.89 2.57 -20.84
C HIS A 335 -1.48 2.70 -19.45
N PRO A 336 -1.60 1.61 -18.66
CA PRO A 336 -1.74 1.74 -17.23
C PRO A 336 -0.44 2.29 -16.64
N VAL A 337 -0.60 3.20 -15.68
CA VAL A 337 0.51 3.90 -15.03
C VAL A 337 0.44 3.63 -13.53
N LEU A 338 1.56 3.18 -12.95
CA LEU A 338 1.77 3.07 -11.51
C LEU A 338 2.81 4.10 -11.08
N ILE A 339 2.45 4.97 -10.14
CA ILE A 339 3.31 6.02 -9.61
C ILE A 339 3.59 5.71 -8.13
N PHE A 340 4.86 5.57 -7.79
CA PHE A 340 5.31 5.57 -6.40
C PHE A 340 5.41 7.02 -5.95
N ALA A 341 4.50 7.47 -5.10
CA ALA A 341 4.54 8.83 -4.58
C ALA A 341 5.86 9.05 -3.83
N PRO A 342 6.46 10.25 -3.93
CA PRO A 342 7.67 10.57 -3.17
C PRO A 342 7.44 10.40 -1.66
N GLU A 343 8.42 9.81 -0.97
CA GLU A 343 8.40 9.56 0.47
C GLU A 343 9.50 10.37 1.17
N GLY A 344 9.29 10.70 2.44
CA GLY A 344 10.21 11.53 3.21
C GLY A 344 10.19 13.00 2.77
N ASN A 345 11.37 13.59 2.59
CA ASN A 345 11.48 14.99 2.16
C ASN A 345 11.23 15.09 0.66
N VAL A 346 10.07 15.64 0.27
CA VAL A 346 9.77 15.90 -1.14
C VAL A 346 10.72 16.99 -1.66
N LEU A 347 11.53 16.63 -2.66
CA LEU A 347 12.54 17.54 -3.20
C LEU A 347 11.95 18.51 -4.23
N GLU A 348 12.45 19.73 -4.25
CA GLU A 348 12.18 20.69 -5.33
C GLU A 348 12.94 20.31 -6.61
N ASP A 349 12.36 20.62 -7.77
CA ASP A 349 12.95 20.24 -9.06
C ASP A 349 14.31 20.91 -9.31
N GLU A 350 15.32 20.10 -9.64
CA GLU A 350 16.66 20.58 -10.02
C GLU A 350 16.82 20.79 -11.53
N ALA A 351 15.81 20.41 -12.32
CA ALA A 351 15.81 20.47 -13.78
C ALA A 351 14.43 20.85 -14.32
N PRO A 352 14.32 21.30 -15.58
CA PRO A 352 13.02 21.62 -16.17
C PRO A 352 12.03 20.45 -16.11
N VAL A 353 10.85 20.71 -15.58
CA VAL A 353 9.79 19.71 -15.39
C VAL A 353 9.29 19.17 -16.73
N LYS A 354 9.42 17.85 -16.94
CA LYS A 354 8.94 17.16 -18.15
C LYS A 354 7.42 17.24 -18.25
N LYS A 355 6.90 17.31 -19.48
CA LYS A 355 5.46 17.29 -19.79
C LYS A 355 5.00 16.03 -20.53
N SER A 356 5.94 15.20 -20.95
CA SER A 356 5.68 13.86 -21.48
C SER A 356 6.66 12.89 -20.86
N PHE A 357 6.16 11.69 -20.56
CA PHE A 357 6.90 10.62 -19.89
C PHE A 357 7.01 9.36 -20.74
N PHE A 358 6.42 9.38 -21.94
CA PHE A 358 6.54 8.33 -22.95
C PHE A 358 6.65 8.95 -24.35
N PRO A 359 7.56 8.48 -25.24
CA PRO A 359 8.53 7.39 -25.04
C PRO A 359 9.54 7.70 -23.93
N VAL A 360 10.11 6.63 -23.36
CA VAL A 360 10.98 6.68 -22.18
C VAL A 360 12.21 7.55 -22.42
N SER A 361 12.51 8.45 -21.49
CA SER A 361 13.80 9.10 -21.41
C SER A 361 14.26 9.30 -19.97
N TYR A 362 15.52 8.98 -19.68
CA TYR A 362 16.12 9.29 -18.39
C TYR A 362 16.44 10.78 -18.27
N GLN A 363 16.51 11.30 -17.05
CA GLN A 363 16.89 12.68 -16.78
C GLN A 363 18.30 12.72 -16.19
N GLU A 364 19.28 13.11 -17.01
CA GLU A 364 20.65 13.37 -16.55
C GLU A 364 20.69 14.75 -15.88
N ILE A 365 20.83 14.76 -14.56
CA ILE A 365 20.90 15.99 -13.76
C ILE A 365 22.33 16.54 -13.77
N GLN A 366 23.30 15.64 -13.76
CA GLN A 366 24.71 15.96 -13.84
C GLN A 366 25.40 15.07 -14.86
N ARG A 367 26.04 15.67 -15.88
CA ARG A 367 26.98 14.95 -16.75
C ARG A 367 28.36 14.86 -16.08
N GLY A 368 28.92 13.66 -16.10
CA GLY A 368 30.29 13.35 -15.67
C GLY A 368 30.89 12.24 -16.53
N GLN A 369 31.84 11.49 -15.95
CA GLN A 369 32.54 10.38 -16.61
C GLN A 369 32.88 9.27 -15.59
N LYS A 370 33.32 8.11 -16.10
CA LYS A 370 33.70 6.89 -15.37
C LYS A 370 32.57 6.22 -14.58
N VAL A 371 31.91 6.94 -13.69
CA VAL A 371 30.82 6.42 -12.85
C VAL A 371 29.52 7.12 -13.20
N ALA A 372 28.46 6.34 -13.44
CA ALA A 372 27.10 6.83 -13.62
C ALA A 372 26.22 6.32 -12.47
N ILE A 373 25.70 7.23 -11.65
CA ILE A 373 24.86 6.91 -10.49
C ILE A 373 23.40 7.15 -10.87
N PHE A 374 22.62 6.07 -10.88
CA PHE A 374 21.17 6.08 -11.01
C PHE A 374 20.57 6.06 -9.62
N ALA A 375 19.89 7.14 -9.24
CA ALA A 375 19.25 7.25 -7.94
C ALA A 375 17.73 7.30 -8.12
N THR A 376 17.01 6.31 -7.59
CA THR A 376 15.57 6.13 -7.85
C THR A 376 14.72 6.84 -6.80
N GLY A 377 13.72 7.61 -7.23
CA GLY A 377 12.65 8.13 -6.38
C GLY A 377 13.15 8.80 -5.11
N SER A 378 12.62 8.36 -3.97
CA SER A 378 12.90 8.94 -2.65
C SER A 378 14.36 8.82 -2.20
N LEU A 379 15.16 7.94 -2.81
CA LEU A 379 16.60 7.84 -2.53
C LEU A 379 17.47 8.75 -3.40
N TYR A 380 16.87 9.60 -4.22
CA TYR A 380 17.61 10.53 -5.06
C TYR A 380 18.57 11.42 -4.25
N GLU A 381 18.15 11.90 -3.07
CA GLU A 381 19.02 12.74 -2.22
C GLU A 381 20.29 12.01 -1.78
N GLU A 382 20.19 10.74 -1.37
CA GLU A 382 21.37 9.94 -0.97
C GLU A 382 22.31 9.70 -2.16
N GLY A 383 21.77 9.44 -3.36
CA GLY A 383 22.56 9.35 -4.58
C GLY A 383 23.23 10.68 -4.96
N ARG A 384 22.55 11.82 -4.77
CA ARG A 384 23.07 13.16 -5.03
C ARG A 384 24.22 13.51 -4.08
N GLU A 385 24.07 13.26 -2.78
CA GLU A 385 25.13 13.49 -1.81
C GLU A 385 26.29 12.49 -1.98
N GLY A 386 26.00 11.23 -2.29
CA GLY A 386 27.01 10.23 -2.67
C GLY A 386 27.84 10.65 -3.88
N ALA A 387 27.20 11.21 -4.92
CA ALA A 387 27.90 11.75 -6.08
C ALA A 387 28.86 12.90 -5.73
N LYS A 388 28.43 13.84 -4.87
CA LYS A 388 29.28 14.93 -4.36
C LYS A 388 30.46 14.41 -3.55
N ASN A 389 30.20 13.45 -2.65
CA ASN A 389 31.22 12.82 -1.82
C ASN A 389 32.26 12.07 -2.66
N PHE A 390 31.82 11.34 -3.68
CA PHE A 390 32.70 10.66 -4.63
C PHE A 390 33.59 11.66 -5.40
N GLU A 391 33.01 12.74 -5.93
CA GLU A 391 33.77 13.78 -6.64
C GLU A 391 34.81 14.43 -5.73
N LYS A 392 34.44 14.76 -4.49
CA LYS A 392 35.34 15.34 -3.50
C LYS A 392 36.51 14.41 -3.15
N LYS A 393 36.26 13.09 -3.07
CA LYS A 393 37.27 12.09 -2.66
C LYS A 393 38.21 11.69 -3.79
N THR A 394 37.75 11.73 -5.04
CA THR A 394 38.49 11.21 -6.20
C THR A 394 38.95 12.28 -7.19
N GLY A 395 38.33 13.46 -7.18
CA GLY A 395 38.47 14.46 -8.24
C GLY A 395 37.79 14.08 -9.56
N ILE A 396 37.03 12.98 -9.60
CA ILE A 396 36.28 12.52 -10.77
C ILE A 396 34.82 12.89 -10.58
N LYS A 397 34.28 13.71 -11.48
CA LYS A 397 32.86 14.04 -11.52
C LYS A 397 32.05 12.87 -12.08
N PRO A 398 31.17 12.22 -11.30
CA PRO A 398 30.30 11.15 -11.80
C PRO A 398 29.09 11.76 -12.53
N SER A 399 28.46 10.99 -13.42
CA SER A 399 27.11 11.33 -13.90
C SER A 399 26.08 11.00 -12.81
N LEU A 400 25.08 11.86 -12.63
CA LEU A 400 23.93 11.64 -11.74
C LEU A 400 22.64 11.63 -12.59
N ILE A 401 21.86 10.57 -12.44
CA ILE A 401 20.69 10.30 -13.26
C ILE A 401 19.49 10.05 -12.34
N ASN A 402 18.42 10.83 -12.56
CA ASN A 402 17.08 10.47 -12.13
C ASN A 402 16.43 9.65 -13.27
N PRO A 403 16.23 8.33 -13.09
CA PRO A 403 15.60 7.52 -14.13
C PRO A 403 14.13 7.88 -14.33
N GLY A 404 13.40 8.29 -13.28
CA GLY A 404 11.96 8.59 -13.28
C GLY A 404 11.05 7.38 -13.54
N ILE A 405 11.41 6.50 -14.49
CA ILE A 405 10.72 5.25 -14.83
C ILE A 405 11.58 4.03 -14.47
N LEU A 406 10.94 3.04 -13.84
CA LEU A 406 11.58 1.82 -13.35
C LEU A 406 11.24 0.57 -14.17
N SER A 407 10.09 0.55 -14.85
CA SER A 407 9.67 -0.64 -15.59
C SER A 407 10.30 -0.80 -16.97
N HIS A 408 10.84 0.27 -17.54
CA HIS A 408 11.40 0.31 -18.90
C HIS A 408 12.78 0.97 -18.94
N LEU A 409 13.59 0.56 -19.93
CA LEU A 409 14.94 1.05 -20.12
C LEU A 409 15.02 2.11 -21.23
N ASP A 410 15.69 3.22 -20.95
CA ASP A 410 16.20 4.13 -21.98
C ASP A 410 17.47 3.52 -22.59
N LYS A 411 17.28 2.57 -23.51
CA LYS A 411 18.40 1.83 -24.13
C LYS A 411 19.40 2.76 -24.83
N VAL A 412 18.90 3.82 -25.47
CA VAL A 412 19.76 4.78 -26.19
C VAL A 412 20.66 5.53 -25.20
N TYR A 413 20.11 5.96 -24.06
CA TYR A 413 20.93 6.57 -23.01
C TYR A 413 21.96 5.59 -22.45
N LEU A 414 21.56 4.35 -22.16
CA LEU A 414 22.45 3.32 -21.63
C LEU A 414 23.59 2.95 -22.60
N GLU A 415 23.33 2.85 -23.91
CA GLU A 415 24.39 2.65 -24.93
C GLU A 415 25.36 3.83 -24.99
N ASN A 416 24.86 5.06 -24.78
CA ASN A 416 25.71 6.25 -24.81
C ASN A 416 26.66 6.34 -23.61
N LEU A 417 26.31 5.78 -22.45
CA LEU A 417 27.20 5.73 -21.28
C LEU A 417 28.47 4.90 -21.52
N GLU A 418 28.44 3.92 -22.42
CA GLU A 418 29.62 3.07 -22.70
C GLU A 418 30.81 3.83 -23.32
N LYS A 419 30.59 5.07 -23.76
CA LYS A 419 31.63 5.89 -24.39
C LYS A 419 32.65 6.42 -23.39
N ASP A 420 32.21 6.72 -22.18
CA ASP A 420 32.99 7.43 -21.16
C ASP A 420 32.76 6.94 -19.73
N HIS A 421 31.92 5.92 -19.51
CA HIS A 421 31.70 5.28 -18.22
C HIS A 421 32.18 3.82 -18.22
N GLU A 422 32.70 3.40 -17.07
CA GLU A 422 33.18 2.04 -16.79
C GLU A 422 32.33 1.32 -15.73
N LEU A 423 31.58 2.08 -14.93
CA LEU A 423 30.72 1.59 -13.85
C LEU A 423 29.37 2.33 -13.84
N VAL A 424 28.29 1.56 -13.88
CA VAL A 424 26.95 2.01 -13.52
C VAL A 424 26.64 1.58 -12.10
N VAL A 425 26.19 2.52 -11.27
CA VAL A 425 25.72 2.29 -9.91
C VAL A 425 24.22 2.52 -9.92
N VAL A 426 23.44 1.57 -9.41
CA VAL A 426 21.99 1.72 -9.26
C VAL A 426 21.67 1.67 -7.77
N LEU A 427 21.22 2.81 -7.24
CA LEU A 427 20.64 2.92 -5.91
C LEU A 427 19.14 2.69 -6.01
N GLU A 428 18.71 1.51 -5.58
CA GLU A 428 17.34 1.03 -5.70
C GLU A 428 16.59 1.13 -4.38
N ASP A 429 15.44 1.79 -4.41
CA ASP A 429 14.51 1.90 -3.28
C ASP A 429 13.58 0.69 -3.20
N GLY A 430 14.13 -0.46 -2.79
CA GLY A 430 13.37 -1.71 -2.68
C GLY A 430 14.25 -2.96 -2.77
N ILE A 431 13.61 -4.09 -3.06
CA ILE A 431 14.32 -5.38 -3.21
C ILE A 431 14.92 -5.54 -4.61
N LEU A 432 16.19 -5.95 -4.67
CA LEU A 432 16.94 -6.13 -5.91
C LEU A 432 16.34 -7.21 -6.82
N SER A 433 15.87 -8.31 -6.23
CA SER A 433 15.32 -9.47 -6.96
C SER A 433 14.04 -9.09 -7.70
N GLY A 434 14.09 -8.95 -9.02
CA GLY A 434 13.01 -8.48 -9.89
C GLY A 434 12.96 -6.95 -10.05
N GLY A 435 13.91 -6.23 -9.46
CA GLY A 435 13.97 -4.77 -9.42
C GLY A 435 14.45 -4.10 -10.71
N PHE A 436 14.64 -2.79 -10.64
CA PHE A 436 15.19 -1.97 -11.72
C PHE A 436 16.68 -2.23 -11.94
N ALA A 437 17.44 -2.39 -10.86
CA ALA A 437 18.87 -2.68 -10.89
C ALA A 437 19.19 -3.98 -11.65
N GLU A 438 18.36 -5.02 -11.49
CA GLU A 438 18.50 -6.26 -12.28
C GLU A 438 18.25 -6.04 -13.77
N LYS A 439 17.32 -5.15 -14.17
CA LYS A 439 17.12 -4.82 -15.60
C LYS A 439 18.33 -4.11 -16.19
N ILE A 440 18.93 -3.18 -15.44
CA ILE A 440 20.17 -2.50 -15.83
C ILE A 440 21.32 -3.49 -15.95
N ALA A 441 21.51 -4.37 -14.95
CA ALA A 441 22.51 -5.43 -14.98
C ALA A 441 22.30 -6.39 -16.18
N SER A 442 21.06 -6.79 -16.45
CA SER A 442 20.72 -7.64 -17.58
C SER A 442 21.05 -6.97 -18.92
N PHE A 443 20.79 -5.67 -19.06
CA PHE A 443 21.12 -4.90 -20.27
C PHE A 443 22.64 -4.89 -20.56
N TYR A 444 23.47 -4.77 -19.52
CA TYR A 444 24.93 -4.77 -19.65
C TYR A 444 25.58 -6.17 -19.55
N SER A 445 24.82 -7.24 -19.36
CA SER A 445 25.34 -8.59 -19.09
C SER A 445 26.35 -9.15 -20.11
N LEU A 446 26.30 -8.70 -21.36
CA LEU A 446 27.23 -9.09 -22.44
C LEU A 446 28.20 -7.96 -22.83
N LYS A 447 28.29 -6.91 -22.01
CA LYS A 447 29.05 -5.69 -22.28
C LYS A 447 30.15 -5.49 -21.23
N PRO A 448 31.22 -4.72 -21.52
CA PRO A 448 32.30 -4.48 -20.56
C PRO A 448 31.91 -3.65 -19.33
N MET A 449 30.79 -2.92 -19.40
CA MET A 449 30.29 -2.06 -18.33
C MET A 449 30.07 -2.86 -17.05
N LYS A 450 30.69 -2.44 -15.94
CA LYS A 450 30.38 -2.99 -14.61
C LYS A 450 29.05 -2.41 -14.13
N VAL A 451 28.27 -3.22 -13.41
CA VAL A 451 27.05 -2.75 -12.74
C VAL A 451 27.15 -3.07 -11.25
N LEU A 452 27.02 -2.06 -10.41
CA LEU A 452 26.93 -2.16 -8.96
C LEU A 452 25.48 -1.87 -8.55
N SER A 453 24.80 -2.90 -8.07
CA SER A 453 23.42 -2.81 -7.57
C SER A 453 23.45 -2.62 -6.05
N LEU A 454 22.84 -1.54 -5.56
CA LEU A 454 22.71 -1.19 -4.16
C LEU A 454 21.22 -1.13 -3.83
N GLY A 455 20.75 -2.03 -2.98
CA GLY A 455 19.34 -2.24 -2.69
C GLY A 455 19.19 -3.39 -1.70
N LEU A 456 17.97 -3.69 -1.31
CA LEU A 456 17.69 -4.70 -0.29
C LEU A 456 17.68 -6.12 -0.87
N GLU A 457 18.05 -7.08 -0.03
CA GLU A 457 17.90 -8.50 -0.32
C GLU A 457 16.45 -8.96 -0.15
N LYS A 458 16.13 -10.15 -0.66
CA LYS A 458 14.78 -10.71 -0.59
C LYS A 458 14.50 -11.31 0.79
N GLU A 459 14.24 -10.44 1.76
CA GLU A 459 13.96 -10.80 3.15
C GLU A 459 12.74 -10.05 3.70
N PHE A 460 12.15 -10.58 4.78
CA PHE A 460 11.15 -9.86 5.56
C PHE A 460 11.83 -9.00 6.62
N TYR A 461 12.09 -7.75 6.28
CA TYR A 461 12.54 -6.73 7.22
C TYR A 461 11.42 -6.40 8.22
N ASP A 462 11.78 -5.99 9.43
CA ASP A 462 10.79 -5.70 10.48
C ASP A 462 11.33 -4.66 11.45
N GLU A 463 10.55 -3.60 11.69
CA GLU A 463 10.82 -2.53 12.65
C GLU A 463 12.29 -2.03 12.60
N TYR A 464 12.85 -1.95 11.39
CA TYR A 464 14.27 -1.74 11.18
C TYR A 464 14.72 -0.29 11.47
N ASP A 465 15.96 -0.17 11.92
CA ASP A 465 16.68 1.10 11.97
C ASP A 465 17.12 1.47 10.55
N LEU A 466 16.59 2.57 10.03
CA LEU A 466 16.83 3.01 8.66
C LEU A 466 18.30 3.36 8.41
N GLU A 467 18.97 4.04 9.34
CA GLU A 467 20.36 4.45 9.16
C GLU A 467 21.28 3.24 9.16
N ALA A 468 21.05 2.31 10.08
CA ALA A 468 21.80 1.06 10.15
C ALA A 468 21.59 0.20 8.89
N LEU A 469 20.34 0.07 8.43
CA LEU A 469 20.02 -0.71 7.24
C LEU A 469 20.64 -0.10 5.98
N MET A 470 20.51 1.21 5.79
CA MET A 470 21.13 1.91 4.65
C MET A 470 22.64 1.71 4.62
N LYS A 471 23.28 1.72 5.78
CA LYS A 471 24.72 1.49 5.90
C LYS A 471 25.13 0.06 5.63
N GLU A 472 24.37 -0.91 6.14
CA GLU A 472 24.61 -2.33 5.90
C GLU A 472 24.57 -2.67 4.40
N TYR A 473 23.60 -2.10 3.68
CA TYR A 473 23.41 -2.35 2.24
C TYR A 473 24.14 -1.35 1.33
N HIS A 474 25.04 -0.53 1.89
CA HIS A 474 25.83 0.47 1.16
C HIS A 474 25.02 1.51 0.39
N MET A 475 23.83 1.84 0.89
CA MET A 475 22.88 2.75 0.26
C MET A 475 22.98 4.19 0.79
N ASP A 476 23.68 4.42 1.91
CA ASP A 476 23.95 5.76 2.44
C ASP A 476 25.09 6.49 1.71
N ARG A 477 25.09 7.83 1.79
CA ARG A 477 26.06 8.72 1.13
C ARG A 477 27.55 8.45 1.35
N GLU A 478 27.96 7.77 2.43
CA GLU A 478 29.37 7.47 2.72
C GLU A 478 29.73 6.05 2.30
N SER A 479 28.96 5.05 2.77
CA SER A 479 29.23 3.63 2.50
C SER A 479 29.07 3.27 1.02
N MET A 480 28.19 3.97 0.29
CA MET A 480 28.08 3.88 -1.17
C MET A 480 29.40 4.26 -1.85
N VAL A 481 30.02 5.35 -1.43
CA VAL A 481 31.27 5.84 -2.04
C VAL A 481 32.42 4.88 -1.77
N GLU A 482 32.50 4.33 -0.55
CA GLU A 482 33.46 3.27 -0.23
C GLU A 482 33.27 2.07 -1.15
N ARG A 483 32.03 1.63 -1.32
CA ARG A 483 31.71 0.49 -2.18
C ARG A 483 32.02 0.74 -3.66
N ILE A 484 31.76 1.94 -4.16
CA ILE A 484 32.12 2.35 -5.54
C ILE A 484 33.63 2.25 -5.73
N LEU A 485 34.44 2.72 -4.77
CA LEU A 485 35.90 2.72 -4.86
C LEU A 485 36.50 1.31 -4.79
N GLU A 486 35.85 0.36 -4.11
CA GLU A 486 36.27 -1.04 -4.10
C GLU A 486 36.07 -1.74 -5.46
N VAL A 487 35.06 -1.30 -6.22
CA VAL A 487 34.65 -1.94 -7.48
C VAL A 487 35.33 -1.32 -8.70
N LEU A 488 35.67 -0.03 -8.65
CA LEU A 488 36.43 0.67 -9.69
C LEU A 488 37.81 0.05 -9.87
#